data_AF-A0A447KPF9-F1
#
_entry.id   AF-A0A447KPF9-F1
#
_cell.length_a   1.000
_cell.length_b   1.000
_cell.length_c   1.000
_cell.angle_alpha   90.00
_cell.angle_beta   90.00
_cell.angle_gamma   90.00
#
_symmetry.space_group_name_H-M   'P 1'
#
loop_
_entity.id
_entity.type
_entity.pdbx_description
1 polymer ?
#
loop_
_entity_poly.entity_id
_entity_poly.type
_entity_poly.pdbx_seq_one_letter_code
_entity_poly.pdbx_strand_id
1 'polypeptide(L)' 'MIFASELDTGRRRLLADRLKATQAQVFVSAVSAEQVTDMVGEKGKMFRVEQGKIEVQPQD' A
#
# COMPACT_ATOMS: atom_id res chain seq x y z
N MET A 1 0.69 -10.39 -4.80
CA MET A 1 -0.26 -9.45 -4.16
C MET A 1 -0.10 -9.62 -2.67
N ILE A 2 0.21 -8.54 -1.92
CA ILE A 2 0.39 -8.61 -0.46
C ILE A 2 -0.80 -7.93 0.21
N PHE A 3 -1.39 -8.58 1.22
CA PHE A 3 -2.47 -8.02 2.02
C PHE A 3 -1.91 -7.34 3.28
N ALA A 4 -2.07 -6.02 3.38
CA ALA A 4 -1.59 -5.27 4.53
C ALA A 4 -2.39 -5.56 5.82
N SER A 5 -3.59 -6.11 5.70
CA SER A 5 -4.44 -6.54 6.82
C SER A 5 -3.86 -7.73 7.60
N GLU A 6 -2.96 -8.51 7.01
CA GLU A 6 -2.31 -9.66 7.65
C GLU A 6 -1.01 -9.29 8.38
N LEU A 7 -0.61 -8.01 8.32
CA LEU A 7 0.65 -7.53 8.85
C LEU A 7 0.44 -6.60 10.05
N ASP A 8 1.05 -6.96 11.18
CA ASP A 8 1.18 -6.07 12.33
C ASP A 8 1.99 -4.81 11.98
N THR A 9 1.76 -3.70 12.69
CA THR A 9 2.39 -2.39 12.46
C THR A 9 3.91 -2.45 12.35
N GLY A 10 4.59 -3.24 13.18
CA GLY A 10 6.05 -3.41 13.08
C GLY A 10 6.49 -4.14 11.81
N ARG A 11 5.73 -5.16 11.39
CA ARG A 11 6.02 -5.95 10.18
C ARG A 11 5.73 -5.15 8.90
N ARG A 12 4.70 -4.29 8.92
CA ARG A 12 4.38 -3.39 7.80
C ARG A 12 5.52 -2.44 7.48
N ARG A 13 6.13 -1.85 8.51
CA ARG A 13 7.25 -0.92 8.34
C ARG A 13 8.49 -1.62 7.77
N LEU A 14 8.84 -2.79 8.30
CA LEU A 14 9.95 -3.59 7.78
C LEU A 14 9.71 -4.03 6.33
N LEU A 15 8.46 -4.40 5.99
CA LEU A 15 8.09 -4.72 4.62
C LEU A 15 8.22 -3.49 3.71
N ALA A 16 7.73 -2.32 4.12
CA ALA A 16 7.86 -1.08 3.37
C ALA A 16 9.33 -0.75 3.05
N ASP A 17 10.22 -0.89 4.03
CA ASP A 17 11.65 -0.63 3.84
C ASP A 17 12.28 -1.64 2.87
N ARG A 18 11.90 -2.92 2.95
CA ARG A 18 12.34 -3.94 2.00
C ARG A 18 11.83 -3.69 0.59
N LEU A 19 10.56 -3.31 0.44
CA LEU A 19 9.94 -2.98 -0.84
C LEU A 19 10.59 -1.74 -1.49
N LYS A 20 10.92 -0.72 -0.70
CA LYS A 20 11.67 0.45 -1.16
C LYS A 20 13.09 0.08 -1.58
N ALA A 21 13.75 -0.79 -0.82
CA ALA A 21 15.12 -1.23 -1.11
C ALA A 21 15.24 -2.10 -2.38
N THR A 22 14.22 -2.90 -2.70
CA THR A 22 14.24 -3.76 -3.90
C THR A 22 13.93 -3.00 -5.20
N GLN A 23 13.47 -1.75 -5.12
CA GLN A 23 12.98 -0.95 -6.26
C GLN A 23 11.95 -1.67 -7.14
N ALA A 24 11.31 -2.71 -6.60
CA ALA A 24 10.35 -3.52 -7.34
C ALA A 24 8.98 -2.83 -7.37
N GLN A 25 8.26 -2.97 -8.48
CA GLN A 25 6.86 -2.58 -8.54
C GLN A 25 6.01 -3.61 -7.80
N VAL A 26 5.28 -3.15 -6.78
CA VAL A 26 4.44 -4.00 -5.95
C VAL A 26 3.04 -3.45 -5.80
N PHE A 27 2.07 -4.36 -5.76
CA PHE A 27 0.68 -4.06 -5.45
C PHE A 27 0.37 -4.52 -4.03
N VAL A 28 -0.03 -3.56 -3.20
CA VAL A 28 -0.47 -3.79 -1.82
C VAL A 28 -1.97 -3.52 -1.75
N SER A 29 -2.71 -4.49 -1.21
CA SER A 29 -4.14 -4.35 -0.95
C SER A 29 -4.37 -4.22 0.55
N ALA A 30 -5.29 -3.34 0.92
CA ALA A 30 -5.62 -3.05 2.31
C ALA A 30 -7.08 -2.67 2.47
N VAL A 31 -7.61 -2.92 3.67
CA VAL A 31 -8.99 -2.57 4.00
C VAL A 31 -9.09 -1.09 4.37
N SER A 32 -8.07 -0.52 5.00
CA SER A 32 -8.01 0.91 5.31
C SER A 32 -6.75 1.56 4.74
N ALA A 33 -6.87 2.84 4.34
CA ALA A 33 -5.73 3.60 3.83
C ALA A 33 -4.58 3.68 4.84
N GLU A 34 -4.90 3.81 6.13
CA GLU A 34 -3.94 3.80 7.24
C GLU A 34 -3.03 2.58 7.25
N GLN A 35 -3.50 1.43 6.74
CA GLN A 35 -2.70 0.21 6.69
C GLN A 35 -1.60 0.24 5.63
N VAL A 36 -1.69 1.17 4.66
CA VAL A 36 -0.76 1.27 3.53
C VAL A 36 -0.08 2.62 3.41
N THR A 37 -0.49 3.62 4.20
CA THR A 37 0.13 4.95 4.21
C THR A 37 1.66 4.89 4.36
N ASP A 38 2.17 4.07 5.28
CA ASP A 38 3.62 3.91 5.50
C ASP A 38 4.36 3.24 4.32
N MET A 39 3.60 2.50 3.49
CA MET A 39 4.10 1.78 2.32
C MET A 39 4.08 2.63 1.04
N VAL A 40 3.28 3.70 0.99
CA VAL A 40 3.24 4.63 -0.13
C VAL A 40 4.52 5.46 -0.14
N GLY A 41 5.40 5.19 -1.11
CA GLY A 41 6.55 6.06 -1.39
C GLY A 41 6.14 7.28 -2.24
N GLU A 42 7.10 8.18 -2.52
CA GLU A 42 6.89 9.43 -3.29
C GLU A 42 6.25 9.25 -4.68
N LYS A 43 6.30 8.05 -5.27
CA LYS A 43 5.70 7.72 -6.57
C LYS A 43 4.59 6.68 -6.48
N GLY A 44 4.16 6.31 -5.28
CA GLY A 44 3.09 5.33 -5.09
C GLY A 44 1.77 5.91 -5.58
N LYS A 45 0.96 5.11 -6.28
CA LYS A 45 -0.42 5.49 -6.63
C LYS A 45 -1.38 4.74 -5.72
N MET A 46 -2.36 5.46 -5.19
CA MET A 46 -3.42 4.89 -4.37
C MET A 46 -4.67 4.70 -5.21
N PHE A 47 -5.24 3.50 -5.12
CA PHE A 47 -6.48 3.15 -5.80
C PHE A 47 -7.49 2.71 -4.75
N ARG A 48 -8.69 3.27 -4.82
CA ARG A 48 -9.82 2.86 -4.00
C ARG A 48 -10.70 1.94 -4.82
N VAL A 49 -11.09 0.81 -4.24
CA VAL A 49 -12.00 -0.13 -4.88
C VAL A 49 -13.33 -0.10 -4.14
N GLU A 50 -14.39 0.35 -4.79
CA GLU A 50 -15.74 0.33 -4.25
C GLU A 50 -16.68 -0.36 -5.23
N GLN A 51 -17.36 -1.42 -4.76
CA GLN A 51 -18.30 -2.21 -5.57
C GLN A 51 -17.70 -2.68 -6.92
N GLY A 52 -16.41 -3.03 -6.93
CA GLY A 52 -15.69 -3.48 -8.12
C GLY A 52 -15.25 -2.35 -9.07
N LYS A 53 -15.54 -1.09 -8.76
CA LYS A 53 -15.00 0.07 -9.48
C LYS A 53 -13.69 0.51 -8.84
N ILE A 54 -12.68 0.74 -9.67
CA ILE A 54 -11.36 1.21 -9.26
C ILE A 54 -11.29 2.71 -9.56
N GLU A 55 -11.14 3.51 -8.51
CA GLU A 55 -10.96 4.96 -8.60
C GLU A 55 -9.57 5.34 -8.10
N VAL A 56 -8.89 6.22 -8.83
CA VAL A 56 -7.60 6.76 -8.39
C VAL A 56 -7.90 7.76 -7.27
N GLN A 57 -7.29 7.56 -6.10
CA GLN A 57 -7.38 8.59 -5.06
C GLN A 57 -6.50 9.78 -5.46
N PRO A 58 -7.02 11.02 -5.38
CA PRO A 58 -6.21 12.22 -5.52
C PRO A 58 -5.12 12.23 -4.43
N GLN A 59 -3.88 12.52 -4.81
CA GLN A 59 -2.82 12.88 -3.88
C GLN A 59 -2.79 14.41 -3.82
N ASP A 60 -3.38 14.99 -2.77
CA ASP A 60 -3.17 16.39 -2.37
C ASP A 60 -1.92 16.50 -1.49
#